data_AF-A0A7C0XNI6-F1
#
_entry.id   AF-A0A7C0XNI6-F1
#
_cell.length_a   1.000
_cell.length_b   1.000
_cell.length_c   1.000
_cell.angle_alpha   90.00
_cell.angle_beta   90.00
_cell.angle_gamma   90.00
#
_symmetry.space_group_name_H-M   'P 1'
#
loop_
_entity.id
_entity.type
_entity.pdbx_description
1 polymer ?
#
loop_
_entity_poly.entity_id
_entity_poly.type
_entity_poly.pdbx_seq_one_letter_code
_entity_poly.pdbx_strand_id
1 'polypeptide(L)'
;MTIKKYLSTIIDITIFLLFLTSLALILTGNLMLAVVEGTSMEPLLQTGDIVIVTKVNIKDIKPGDVIVYEKYRGTYVIHRVMEVKVSNGRVIIITKGDNNSYYDPPITSEKIIGKVLAIGDAIVKIPALGFISLWFKSILIH
;
A
#
# COMPACT_ATOMS: atom_id res chain seq x y z
N MET A 1 -26.98 29.95 18.14
CA MET A 1 -27.43 28.66 17.55
C MET A 1 -27.09 28.53 16.06
N THR A 2 -27.09 29.63 15.31
CA THR A 2 -26.91 29.65 13.84
C THR A 2 -25.48 29.33 13.37
N ILE A 3 -24.44 29.88 14.01
CA ILE A 3 -23.03 29.68 13.62
C ILE A 3 -22.59 28.21 13.75
N LYS A 4 -22.97 27.54 14.85
CA LYS A 4 -22.65 26.11 15.05
C LYS A 4 -23.29 25.21 13.99
N LYS A 5 -24.51 25.54 13.54
CA LYS A 5 -25.20 24.83 12.47
C LYS A 5 -24.45 24.95 11.14
N TYR A 6 -24.05 26.17 10.75
CA TYR A 6 -23.27 26.39 9.53
C TYR A 6 -21.92 25.67 9.58
N LEU A 7 -21.23 25.69 10.72
CA LEU A 7 -19.97 25.00 10.89
C LEU A 7 -20.12 23.47 10.73
N SER A 8 -21.14 22.87 11.35
CA SER A 8 -21.44 21.44 11.17
C SER A 8 -21.70 21.11 9.71
N THR A 9 -22.55 21.90 9.03
CA THR A 9 -22.87 21.68 7.62
C THR A 9 -21.64 21.77 6.73
N ILE A 10 -20.71 22.69 6.99
CA ILE A 10 -19.45 22.80 6.24
C ILE A 10 -18.59 21.56 6.47
N ILE A 11 -18.49 21.08 7.70
CA ILE A 11 -17.74 19.86 8.03
C ILE A 11 -18.35 18.65 7.30
N ASP A 12 -19.67 18.49 7.35
CA ASP A 12 -20.38 17.39 6.69
C ASP A 12 -20.17 17.41 5.17
N ILE A 13 -20.30 18.57 4.53
CA ILE A 13 -20.01 18.75 3.10
C ILE A 13 -18.55 18.41 2.80
N THR A 14 -17.61 18.85 3.64
CA THR A 14 -16.18 18.58 3.46
C THR A 14 -15.89 17.09 3.52
N ILE A 15 -16.42 16.39 4.53
CA ILE A 15 -16.27 14.94 4.68
C ILE A 15 -16.90 14.21 3.49
N PHE A 16 -18.08 14.64 3.05
CA PHE A 16 -18.74 14.04 1.90
C PHE A 16 -17.93 14.21 0.60
N LEU A 17 -17.36 15.39 0.36
CA LEU A 17 -16.48 15.62 -0.77
C LEU A 17 -15.21 14.77 -0.69
N LEU A 18 -14.58 14.66 0.50
CA LEU A 18 -13.43 13.79 0.69
C LEU A 18 -13.77 12.32 0.41
N PHE A 19 -14.93 11.86 0.87
CA PHE A 19 -15.42 10.50 0.58
C PHE A 19 -15.63 10.27 -0.93
N LEU A 20 -16.27 11.21 -1.64
CA LEU A 20 -16.45 11.10 -3.09
C LEU A 20 -15.11 11.06 -3.83
N THR A 21 -14.14 11.88 -3.42
CA THR A 21 -12.81 11.90 -4.04
C THR A 21 -12.05 10.60 -3.77
N SER A 22 -12.05 10.09 -2.55
CA SER A 22 -11.37 8.82 -2.23
C SER A 22 -12.02 7.65 -2.96
N LEU A 23 -13.35 7.63 -3.04
CA LEU A 23 -14.10 6.64 -3.82
C LEU A 23 -13.72 6.69 -5.30
N ALA A 24 -13.67 7.88 -5.90
CA ALA A 24 -13.24 8.05 -7.29
C ALA A 24 -11.80 7.57 -7.53
N LEU A 25 -10.87 7.85 -6.60
CA LEU A 25 -9.48 7.39 -6.68
C LEU A 25 -9.36 5.86 -6.59
N ILE A 26 -10.20 5.23 -5.75
CA ILE A 26 -10.28 3.77 -5.65
C ILE A 26 -10.82 3.16 -6.93
N LEU A 27 -11.93 3.69 -7.46
CA LEU A 27 -12.57 3.18 -8.68
C LEU A 27 -11.70 3.36 -9.93
N THR A 28 -10.84 4.38 -9.96
CA THR A 28 -9.88 4.60 -11.05
C THR A 28 -8.58 3.82 -10.90
N GLY A 29 -8.40 3.08 -9.80
CA GLY A 29 -7.19 2.29 -9.52
C GLY A 29 -5.96 3.12 -9.16
N ASN A 30 -6.13 4.43 -8.91
CA ASN A 30 -5.04 5.30 -8.47
C ASN A 30 -4.70 5.10 -6.99
N LEU A 31 -5.69 4.67 -6.21
CA LEU A 31 -5.57 4.29 -4.81
C LEU A 31 -6.08 2.86 -4.63
N MET A 32 -5.28 2.00 -4.03
CA MET A 32 -5.61 0.61 -3.73
C MET A 32 -5.42 0.36 -2.23
N LEU A 33 -6.13 -0.63 -1.70
CA LEU A 33 -5.93 -1.10 -0.32
C LEU A 33 -5.31 -2.49 -0.36
N ALA A 34 -4.28 -2.71 0.44
CA ALA A 34 -3.68 -4.03 0.60
C ALA A 34 -3.74 -4.44 2.08
N VAL A 35 -4.17 -5.68 2.32
CA VAL A 35 -4.13 -6.29 3.65
C VAL A 35 -2.77 -6.94 3.83
N VAL A 36 -2.11 -6.62 4.93
CA VAL A 36 -0.82 -7.21 5.30
C VAL A 36 -1.06 -8.60 5.88
N GLU A 37 -0.36 -9.59 5.34
CA GLU A 37 -0.40 -10.98 5.77
C GLU A 37 1.04 -11.51 5.90
N GLY A 38 1.36 -12.11 7.05
CA GLY A 38 2.70 -12.59 7.37
C GLY A 38 3.52 -11.63 8.24
N THR A 39 4.77 -11.99 8.48
CA THR A 39 5.69 -11.32 9.43
C THR A 39 6.90 -10.67 8.76
N SER A 40 7.00 -10.73 7.43
CA SER A 40 8.20 -10.28 6.70
C SER A 40 8.45 -8.78 6.80
N MET A 41 7.41 -7.99 7.09
CA MET A 41 7.50 -6.54 7.23
C MET A 41 7.47 -6.06 8.68
N GLU A 42 7.56 -6.97 9.65
CA GLU A 42 7.65 -6.58 11.06
C GLU A 42 8.99 -5.87 11.36
N PRO A 43 9.01 -4.94 12.34
CA PRO A 43 7.88 -4.45 13.13
C PRO A 43 7.06 -3.35 12.43
N LEU A 44 7.45 -2.91 11.22
CA LEU A 44 6.81 -1.80 10.53
C LEU A 44 5.34 -2.08 10.20
N LEU A 45 5.06 -3.24 9.60
CA LEU A 45 3.72 -3.69 9.24
C LEU A 45 3.46 -5.05 9.89
N GLN A 46 2.29 -5.19 10.51
CA GLN A 46 1.86 -6.41 11.17
C GLN A 46 0.71 -7.05 10.40
N THR A 47 0.55 -8.36 10.55
CA THR A 47 -0.61 -9.06 9.98
C THR A 47 -1.91 -8.39 10.44
N GLY A 48 -2.83 -8.17 9.49
CA GLY A 48 -4.10 -7.49 9.75
C GLY A 48 -4.04 -5.97 9.62
N ASP A 49 -2.88 -5.36 9.38
CA ASP A 49 -2.80 -3.96 8.95
C ASP A 49 -3.40 -3.82 7.53
N ILE A 50 -4.11 -2.71 7.30
CA ILE A 50 -4.45 -2.25 5.94
C ILE A 50 -3.52 -1.12 5.57
N VAL A 51 -2.86 -1.21 4.42
CA VAL A 51 -2.02 -0.14 3.87
C VAL A 51 -2.66 0.46 2.63
N ILE A 52 -2.41 1.76 2.43
CA ILE A 52 -2.82 2.47 1.23
C ILE A 52 -1.71 2.36 0.20
N VAL A 53 -2.03 1.87 -0.98
CA VAL A 53 -1.10 1.72 -2.10
C VAL A 53 -1.49 2.71 -3.20
N THR A 54 -0.53 3.50 -3.65
CA THR A 54 -0.72 4.49 -4.71
C THR A 54 -0.02 4.06 -5.97
N LYS A 55 -0.63 4.38 -7.12
CA LYS A 55 0.06 4.22 -8.40
C LYS A 55 1.27 5.15 -8.43
N VAL A 56 2.43 4.63 -8.84
CA VAL A 56 3.70 5.35 -8.82
C VAL A 56 4.37 5.27 -10.19
N ASN A 57 5.06 6.33 -10.59
CA ASN A 57 5.96 6.25 -11.73
C ASN A 57 7.22 5.49 -11.31
N ILE A 58 7.68 4.55 -12.13
CA ILE A 58 8.88 3.76 -11.86
C ILE A 58 10.11 4.65 -11.57
N LYS A 59 10.18 5.82 -12.20
CA LYS A 59 11.28 6.80 -11.99
C LYS A 59 11.29 7.42 -10.60
N ASP A 60 10.15 7.41 -9.90
CA ASP A 60 10.00 8.02 -8.57
C ASP A 60 10.26 7.00 -7.44
N ILE A 61 10.47 5.73 -7.79
CA ILE A 61 10.80 4.68 -6.83
C ILE A 61 12.27 4.78 -6.44
N LYS A 62 12.53 4.82 -5.14
CA LYS A 62 13.87 4.95 -4.58
C LYS A 62 14.11 3.94 -3.45
N PRO A 63 15.39 3.64 -3.14
CA PRO A 63 15.73 2.90 -1.92
C PRO A 63 15.04 3.49 -0.68
N GLY A 64 14.53 2.62 0.17
CA GLY A 64 13.74 2.97 1.35
C GLY A 64 12.23 2.93 1.15
N ASP A 65 11.73 3.07 -0.09
CA ASP A 65 10.30 2.98 -0.38
C ASP A 65 9.75 1.59 -0.10
N VAL A 66 8.52 1.49 0.40
CA VAL A 66 7.81 0.21 0.51
C VAL A 66 6.88 0.08 -0.69
N ILE A 67 7.03 -1.00 -1.45
CA ILE A 67 6.26 -1.23 -2.68
C ILE A 67 5.47 -2.53 -2.61
N VAL A 68 4.39 -2.57 -3.38
CA VAL A 68 3.63 -3.79 -3.66
C VAL A 68 3.94 -4.25 -5.07
N TYR A 69 4.34 -5.49 -5.23
CA TYR A 69 4.62 -6.09 -6.53
C TYR A 69 4.02 -7.49 -6.66
N GLU A 70 3.72 -7.91 -7.88
CA GLU A 70 3.26 -9.26 -8.16
C GLU A 70 4.46 -10.22 -8.27
N LYS A 71 4.52 -11.20 -7.36
CA LYS A 71 5.56 -12.24 -7.39
C LYS A 71 5.27 -13.24 -8.51
N TYR A 72 4.11 -13.87 -8.46
CA TYR A 72 3.67 -14.91 -9.39
C TYR A 72 2.16 -15.16 -9.32
N ARG A 73 1.48 -15.28 -10.47
CA ARG A 73 0.07 -15.71 -10.61
C ARG A 73 -0.89 -15.06 -9.60
N GLY A 74 -0.88 -13.73 -9.52
CA GLY A 74 -1.76 -12.97 -8.63
C GLY A 74 -1.36 -12.99 -7.15
N THR A 75 -0.20 -13.55 -6.80
CA THR A 75 0.37 -13.42 -5.46
C THR A 75 1.15 -12.12 -5.35
N TYR A 76 0.71 -11.24 -4.45
CA TYR A 76 1.33 -9.95 -4.19
C TYR A 76 2.25 -9.99 -2.98
N VAL A 77 3.33 -9.21 -3.02
CA VAL A 77 4.31 -9.07 -1.95
C VAL A 77 4.51 -7.59 -1.65
N ILE A 78 4.56 -7.25 -0.37
CA ILE A 78 4.84 -5.90 0.13
C ILE A 78 6.21 -5.92 0.76
N HIS A 79 7.23 -5.30 0.15
CA HIS A 79 8.59 -5.26 0.70
C HIS A 79 9.25 -3.90 0.45
N ARG A 80 10.34 -3.64 1.17
CA ARG A 80 11.11 -2.41 1.03
C ARG A 80 12.09 -2.51 -0.13
N VAL A 81 12.17 -1.45 -0.93
CA VAL A 81 13.16 -1.27 -1.98
C VAL A 81 14.51 -1.06 -1.33
N MET A 82 15.45 -1.93 -1.65
CA MET A 82 16.83 -1.85 -1.19
C MET A 82 17.73 -1.23 -2.26
N GLU A 83 17.46 -1.54 -3.53
CA GLU A 83 18.26 -1.06 -4.63
C GLU A 83 17.43 -0.91 -5.92
N VAL A 84 17.76 0.12 -6.70
CA VAL A 84 17.19 0.36 -8.03
C VAL A 84 18.34 0.44 -9.03
N LYS A 85 18.37 -0.48 -9.99
CA LYS A 85 19.41 -0.57 -11.04
C LYS A 85 18.79 -0.40 -12.41
N VAL A 86 19.61 0.08 -13.34
CA VAL A 86 19.29 0.01 -14.78
C VAL A 86 20.22 -1.00 -15.42
N SER A 87 19.64 -2.01 -16.07
CA SER A 87 20.38 -3.03 -16.82
C SER A 87 19.72 -3.26 -18.16
N ASN A 88 20.48 -3.14 -19.25
CA ASN A 88 19.98 -3.27 -20.64
C ASN A 88 18.73 -2.41 -20.92
N GLY A 89 18.70 -1.18 -20.41
CA GLY A 89 17.58 -0.26 -20.57
C GLY A 89 16.32 -0.60 -19.75
N ARG A 90 16.39 -1.61 -18.87
CA ARG A 90 15.29 -2.00 -17.97
C ARG A 90 15.60 -1.63 -16.53
N VAL A 91 14.59 -1.20 -15.79
CA VAL A 91 14.70 -0.94 -14.36
C VAL A 91 14.55 -2.27 -13.61
N ILE A 92 15.57 -2.62 -12.85
CA ILE A 92 15.63 -3.79 -11.99
C ILE A 92 15.61 -3.30 -10.55
N ILE A 93 14.76 -3.91 -9.74
CA ILE A 93 14.57 -3.56 -8.34
C ILE A 93 14.89 -4.76 -7.48
N ILE A 94 15.63 -4.50 -6.41
CA ILE A 94 15.91 -5.48 -5.36
C ILE A 94 15.14 -5.04 -4.13
N THR A 95 14.29 -5.93 -3.63
CA THR A 95 13.50 -5.70 -2.42
C THR A 95 13.96 -6.60 -1.28
N LYS A 96 13.52 -6.27 -0.07
CA LYS A 96 13.68 -7.10 1.11
C LYS A 96 12.54 -6.80 2.09
N GLY A 97 11.98 -7.84 2.70
CA GLY A 97 11.13 -7.68 3.87
C GLY A 97 11.95 -7.16 5.05
N ASP A 98 11.42 -6.19 5.79
CA ASP A 98 12.13 -5.57 6.94
C ASP A 98 12.63 -6.61 7.96
N ASN A 99 11.88 -7.70 8.15
CA ASN A 99 12.20 -8.80 9.06
C ASN A 99 12.90 -9.99 8.38
N ASN A 100 13.18 -9.93 7.07
CA ASN A 100 13.83 -11.04 6.37
C ASN A 100 15.35 -10.99 6.53
N SER A 101 16.04 -12.12 6.52
CA SER A 101 17.51 -12.18 6.56
C SER A 101 18.16 -11.93 5.19
N TYR A 102 17.45 -12.23 4.10
CA TYR A 102 17.98 -12.22 2.75
C TYR A 102 17.17 -11.28 1.84
N TYR A 103 17.84 -10.76 0.80
CA TYR A 103 17.19 -10.03 -0.27
C TYR A 103 16.28 -10.94 -1.10
N ASP A 104 15.23 -10.36 -1.66
CA ASP A 104 14.40 -11.06 -2.63
C ASP A 104 15.12 -11.17 -3.98
N PRO A 105 14.73 -12.14 -4.83
CA PRO A 105 15.17 -12.17 -6.22
C PRO A 105 14.85 -10.84 -6.93
N PRO A 106 15.75 -10.33 -7.80
CA PRO A 106 15.51 -9.10 -8.53
C PRO A 106 14.21 -9.17 -9.34
N ILE A 107 13.44 -8.09 -9.30
CA ILE A 107 12.20 -7.94 -10.07
C ILE A 107 12.36 -6.83 -11.11
N THR A 108 11.59 -6.93 -12.19
CA THR A 108 11.51 -5.86 -13.18
C THR A 108 10.38 -4.89 -12.83
N SER A 109 10.47 -3.67 -13.34
CA SER A 109 9.50 -2.61 -13.10
C SER A 109 8.05 -2.96 -13.44
N GLU A 110 7.83 -3.87 -14.39
CA GLU A 110 6.49 -4.23 -14.86
C GLU A 110 5.70 -5.03 -13.81
N LYS A 111 6.38 -5.62 -12.83
CA LYS A 111 5.74 -6.34 -11.72
C LYS A 111 5.22 -5.42 -10.63
N ILE A 112 5.60 -4.15 -10.64
CA ILE A 112 5.21 -3.22 -9.57
C ILE A 112 3.76 -2.81 -9.75
N ILE A 113 2.98 -3.01 -8.69
CA ILE A 113 1.58 -2.60 -8.62
C ILE A 113 1.48 -1.16 -8.13
N GLY A 114 2.26 -0.82 -7.10
CA GLY A 114 2.30 0.54 -6.58
C GLY A 114 3.20 0.70 -5.37
N LYS A 115 3.19 1.90 -4.81
CA LYS A 115 3.97 2.29 -3.64
C LYS A 115 3.05 2.49 -2.45
N VAL A 116 3.42 1.95 -1.30
CA VAL A 116 2.72 2.18 -0.04
C VAL A 116 2.86 3.66 0.35
N LEU A 117 1.74 4.29 0.66
CA LEU A 117 1.68 5.70 1.02
C LEU A 117 2.45 5.94 2.32
N ALA A 118 3.35 6.91 2.27
CA ALA A 118 4.14 7.37 3.41
C ALA A 118 4.03 8.89 3.54
N ILE A 119 4.01 9.39 4.77
CA ILE A 119 4.11 10.82 5.10
C ILE A 119 5.41 11.00 5.87
N GLY A 120 6.43 11.56 5.20
CA GLY A 120 7.80 11.50 5.70
C GLY A 120 8.27 10.05 5.79
N ASP A 121 8.78 9.64 6.95
CA ASP A 121 9.24 8.27 7.22
C ASP A 121 8.12 7.35 7.74
N ALA A 122 6.92 7.88 7.99
CA ALA A 122 5.80 7.12 8.56
C ALA A 122 4.90 6.53 7.48
N ILE A 123 4.68 5.21 7.52
CA ILE A 123 3.72 4.52 6.65
C ILE A 123 2.30 4.80 7.12
N VAL A 124 1.42 5.15 6.18
CA VAL A 124 -0.01 5.30 6.45
C VAL A 124 -0.65 3.92 6.43
N LYS A 125 -1.15 3.49 7.60
CA LYS A 125 -1.82 2.20 7.79
C LYS A 125 -2.99 2.31 8.77
N ILE A 126 -3.92 1.38 8.63
CA ILE A 126 -5.04 1.19 9.55
C ILE A 126 -4.83 -0.14 10.27
N PRO A 127 -4.41 -0.12 11.56
CA PRO A 127 -4.10 -1.34 12.28
C PRO A 127 -5.31 -2.23 12.50
N ALA A 128 -5.10 -3.54 12.45
CA ALA A 128 -6.06 -4.61 12.76
C ALA A 128 -7.35 -4.66 11.92
N LEU A 129 -7.65 -3.65 11.10
CA LEU A 129 -8.89 -3.61 10.30
C LEU A 129 -8.90 -4.70 9.21
N GLY A 130 -7.72 -5.13 8.75
CA GLY A 130 -7.54 -6.20 7.79
C GLY A 130 -7.97 -7.57 8.31
N PHE A 131 -8.05 -7.78 9.63
CA PHE A 131 -8.54 -9.04 10.18
C PHE A 131 -9.98 -9.34 9.78
N ILE A 132 -10.80 -8.32 9.52
CA ILE A 132 -12.16 -8.51 9.00
C ILE A 132 -12.08 -9.21 7.64
N SER A 133 -11.23 -8.71 6.74
CA SER A 133 -11.03 -9.30 5.41
C SER A 133 -10.41 -10.70 5.48
N LEU A 134 -9.42 -10.91 6.36
CA LEU A 134 -8.80 -12.23 6.55
C LEU A 134 -9.78 -13.26 7.10
N TRP A 135 -10.68 -12.85 8.01
CA TRP A 135 -11.73 -13.71 8.54
C TRP A 135 -12.70 -14.17 7.44
N PHE A 136 -13.18 -13.25 6.60
CA PHE A 136 -14.01 -13.63 5.43
C PHE A 136 -13.26 -14.55 4.47
N LYS A 137 -11.99 -14.28 4.18
CA LYS A 137 -11.13 -15.15 3.36
C LYS A 137 -11.04 -16.56 3.96
N SER A 138 -10.90 -16.68 5.28
CA SER A 138 -10.85 -17.98 5.98
C SER A 138 -12.16 -18.77 5.85
N ILE A 139 -13.31 -18.10 5.79
CA ILE A 139 -14.61 -18.77 5.63
C ILE A 139 -14.81 -19.27 4.20
N LEU A 140 -14.41 -18.49 3.19
CA LEU A 140 -14.64 -18.80 1.78
C LEU A 140 -13.70 -19.87 1.21
N ILE A 141 -12.58 -20.14 1.89
CA ILE A 141 -11.59 -21.16 1.50
C ILE A 141 -11.84 -22.49 2.26
N HIS A 142 -12.97 -22.60 2.96
CA HIS A 142 -13.51 -23.84 3.51
C HIS A 142 -14.83 -24.18 2.79
#